data_AF-A0A248L6V5-F1
#
_entry.id   AF-A0A248L6V5-F1
#
_cell.length_a   1.000
_cell.length_b   1.000
_cell.length_c   1.000
_cell.angle_alpha   90.00
_cell.angle_beta   90.00
_cell.angle_gamma   90.00
#
_symmetry.space_group_name_H-M   'P 1'
#
loop_
_entity.id
_entity.type
_entity.pdbx_description
1 polymer ?
#
loop_
_entity_poly.entity_id
_entity_poly.type
_entity_poly.pdbx_seq_one_letter_code
_entity_poly.pdbx_strand_id
1 'polypeptide(L)'
;MKLRKRFLFGAGVLAGTGLVMKKIKSRRPPSHLKEYLDHLDQDESQDADKDEDEVGLTKLDSIYRSEWQANGFPRSQQELDELDK
;
A
#
# COMPACT_ATOMS: atom_id res chain seq x y z
N MET A 1 22.60 -68.46 22.96
CA MET A 1 22.85 -67.33 23.90
C MET A 1 23.10 -66.04 23.13
N LYS A 2 22.43 -64.96 23.58
CA LYS A 2 22.71 -63.53 23.41
C LYS A 2 22.44 -62.86 22.04
N LEU A 3 21.23 -62.28 21.95
CA LEU A 3 20.90 -61.15 21.06
C LEU A 3 21.92 -60.02 21.23
N ARG A 4 22.45 -59.51 20.12
CA ARG A 4 23.33 -58.33 20.10
C ARG A 4 22.48 -57.05 20.02
N LYS A 5 22.89 -56.10 20.86
CA LYS A 5 22.19 -54.87 21.24
C LYS A 5 22.17 -53.86 20.09
N ARG A 6 21.00 -53.25 19.86
CA ARG A 6 20.79 -52.06 19.01
C ARG A 6 21.22 -50.84 19.83
N PHE A 7 22.18 -50.04 19.38
CA PHE A 7 22.36 -48.67 19.86
C PHE A 7 22.82 -47.75 18.74
N LEU A 8 21.94 -46.80 18.43
CA LEU A 8 22.15 -45.45 17.90
C LEU A 8 23.36 -45.22 17.00
N PHE A 9 23.14 -45.18 15.69
CA PHE A 9 23.91 -44.32 14.80
C PHE A 9 22.97 -43.55 13.89
N GLY A 10 23.09 -42.22 13.94
CA GLY A 10 22.60 -41.34 12.89
C GLY A 10 21.25 -40.67 13.15
N ALA A 11 21.13 -39.90 14.22
CA ALA A 11 20.28 -38.71 14.17
C ALA A 11 20.94 -37.74 13.17
N GLY A 12 20.69 -37.98 11.88
CA GLY A 12 21.16 -37.15 10.78
C GLY A 12 20.55 -35.77 10.86
N VAL A 13 21.40 -34.76 10.78
CA VAL A 13 21.10 -33.33 10.84
C VAL A 13 20.05 -32.94 9.80
N LEU A 14 18.79 -32.73 10.24
CA LEU A 14 17.74 -32.04 9.48
C LEU A 14 17.28 -30.76 10.20
N ALA A 15 18.23 -30.02 10.78
CA ALA A 15 17.98 -28.72 11.40
C ALA A 15 18.74 -27.58 10.68
N GLY A 16 19.08 -27.76 9.41
CA GLY A 16 19.87 -26.78 8.63
C GLY A 16 19.10 -26.03 7.54
N THR A 17 17.97 -26.53 7.07
CA THR A 17 17.30 -25.96 5.88
C THR A 17 16.18 -24.96 6.21
N GLY A 18 15.60 -25.01 7.41
CA GLY A 18 14.45 -24.16 7.78
C GLY A 18 14.77 -22.67 8.00
N LEU A 19 16.03 -22.31 8.26
CA LEU A 19 16.40 -20.93 8.64
C LEU A 19 16.85 -20.06 7.46
N VAL A 20 17.12 -20.65 6.29
CA VAL A 20 17.59 -19.90 5.11
C VAL A 20 16.43 -19.23 4.35
N MET A 21 15.19 -19.72 4.50
CA MET A 21 14.01 -19.19 3.78
C MET A 21 13.31 -17.99 4.44
N LYS A 22 13.81 -17.46 5.57
CA LYS A 22 13.18 -16.30 6.24
C LYS A 22 13.76 -14.93 5.84
N LYS A 23 14.79 -14.91 4.97
CA LYS A 23 15.44 -13.66 4.52
C LYS A 23 15.21 -13.36 3.03
N ILE A 24 14.11 -13.86 2.47
CA ILE A 24 13.55 -13.33 1.21
C ILE A 24 12.27 -12.59 1.58
N LYS A 25 12.39 -11.60 2.48
CA LYS A 25 11.39 -10.52 2.53
C LYS A 25 11.55 -9.81 1.20
N SER A 26 10.69 -10.16 0.26
CA SER A 26 10.62 -9.64 -1.09
C SER A 26 10.98 -8.15 -1.11
N ARG A 27 12.23 -7.83 -1.46
CA ARG A 27 12.59 -6.50 -1.91
C ARG A 27 11.98 -6.38 -3.29
N ARG A 28 10.66 -6.16 -3.33
CA ARG A 28 10.02 -5.70 -4.57
C ARG A 28 10.71 -4.37 -4.87
N PRO A 29 11.33 -4.21 -6.05
CA PRO A 29 11.85 -2.90 -6.44
C PRO A 29 10.73 -1.88 -6.28
N PRO A 30 11.02 -0.64 -5.86
CA PRO A 30 10.00 0.40 -5.82
C PRO A 30 9.33 0.42 -7.19
N SER A 31 8.05 0.10 -7.24
CA SER A 31 7.34 0.12 -8.51
C SER A 31 7.25 1.58 -8.92
N HIS A 32 7.72 1.93 -10.12
CA HIS A 32 7.61 3.27 -10.68
C HIS A 32 6.17 3.82 -10.61
N LEU A 33 5.18 2.92 -10.69
CA LEU A 33 3.77 3.24 -10.50
C LEU A 33 3.46 3.78 -9.10
N LYS A 34 4.05 3.20 -8.06
CA LYS A 34 3.89 3.68 -6.69
C LYS A 34 4.54 5.05 -6.50
N GLU A 35 5.74 5.23 -7.03
CA GLU A 35 6.44 6.52 -6.98
C GLU A 35 5.63 7.62 -7.69
N TYR A 36 5.07 7.32 -8.86
CA TYR A 36 4.19 8.24 -9.58
C TYR A 36 2.90 8.58 -8.81
N LEU A 37 2.25 7.58 -8.20
CA LEU A 37 1.06 7.81 -7.36
C LEU A 37 1.39 8.62 -6.11
N ASP A 38 2.52 8.34 -5.46
CA ASP A 38 2.98 9.12 -4.30
C ASP A 38 3.21 10.59 -4.68
N HIS A 39 3.70 10.87 -5.90
CA HIS A 39 3.83 12.25 -6.41
C HIS A 39 2.49 12.93 -6.67
N LEU A 40 1.51 12.21 -7.25
CA LEU A 40 0.17 12.77 -7.50
C LEU A 40 -0.57 13.13 -6.21
N ASP A 41 -0.34 12.38 -5.14
CA ASP A 41 -0.96 12.57 -3.82
C ASP A 41 -0.27 13.70 -3.01
N GLN A 42 0.96 14.07 -3.36
CA GLN A 42 1.71 15.11 -2.65
C GLN A 42 1.66 16.46 -3.36
N ASP A 43 1.59 16.46 -4.68
CA ASP A 43 1.60 17.68 -5.46
C ASP A 43 0.18 18.29 -5.52
N GLU A 44 0.12 19.62 -5.46
CA GLU A 44 -1.11 20.40 -5.63
C GLU A 44 -1.70 20.28 -7.03
N SER A 45 -3.02 20.40 -7.14
CA SER A 45 -3.75 20.39 -8.41
C SER A 45 -3.21 21.43 -9.39
N GLN A 46 -3.20 21.09 -10.68
CA GLN A 46 -2.79 21.99 -11.76
C GLN A 46 -3.80 23.12 -12.00
N ASP A 47 -5.05 22.92 -11.60
CA ASP A 47 -6.13 23.85 -11.83
C ASP A 47 -6.52 24.62 -10.56
N ALA A 48 -5.73 24.51 -9.48
CA ALA A 48 -5.89 25.29 -8.26
C ALA A 48 -5.86 26.81 -8.53
N ASP A 49 -5.10 27.28 -9.52
CA ASP A 49 -5.07 28.68 -9.94
C ASP A 49 -6.29 29.11 -10.78
N LYS A 50 -7.12 28.16 -11.22
CA LYS A 50 -8.22 28.38 -12.18
C LYS A 50 -9.60 28.14 -11.57
N ASP A 51 -9.71 27.22 -10.63
CA ASP A 51 -10.95 26.84 -9.96
C ASP A 51 -10.75 26.89 -8.44
N GLU A 52 -11.57 27.70 -7.75
CA GLU A 52 -11.54 27.83 -6.29
C GLU A 52 -11.82 26.51 -5.59
N ASP A 53 -12.61 25.62 -6.21
CA ASP A 53 -12.91 24.29 -5.68
C ASP A 53 -11.73 23.30 -5.84
N GLU A 54 -10.67 23.66 -6.59
CA GLU A 54 -9.45 22.86 -6.71
C GLU A 54 -8.31 23.35 -5.81
N VAL A 55 -8.50 24.50 -5.16
CA VAL A 55 -7.54 25.03 -4.20
C VAL A 55 -7.43 24.07 -3.02
N GLY A 56 -6.21 23.61 -2.74
CA GLY A 56 -5.95 22.64 -1.67
C GLY A 56 -6.25 21.18 -2.02
N LEU A 57 -6.74 20.88 -3.24
CA LEU A 57 -6.79 19.51 -3.73
C LEU A 57 -5.42 19.06 -4.22
N THR A 58 -5.10 17.79 -4.01
CA THR A 58 -3.96 17.15 -4.65
C THR A 58 -4.27 16.87 -6.12
N LYS A 59 -3.25 16.59 -6.94
CA LYS A 59 -3.49 16.15 -8.34
C LYS A 59 -4.31 14.87 -8.39
N LEU A 60 -4.09 13.97 -7.44
CA LEU A 60 -4.84 12.72 -7.35
C LEU A 60 -6.32 13.01 -7.07
N ASP A 61 -6.61 13.90 -6.13
CA ASP A 61 -7.99 14.28 -5.79
C ASP A 61 -8.69 15.00 -6.95
N SER A 62 -7.98 15.89 -7.65
CA SER A 62 -8.50 16.57 -8.85
C SER A 62 -8.93 15.56 -9.92
N ILE A 63 -8.15 14.50 -10.16
CA ILE A 63 -8.50 13.42 -11.10
C ILE A 63 -9.81 12.72 -10.72
N TYR A 64 -10.00 12.43 -9.43
CA TYR A 64 -11.18 11.70 -8.95
C TYR A 64 -12.38 12.58 -8.56
N ARG A 65 -12.22 13.90 -8.56
CA ARG A 65 -13.25 14.87 -8.16
C ARG A 65 -14.58 14.65 -8.87
N SER A 66 -14.55 14.42 -10.18
CA SER A 66 -15.76 14.18 -10.98
C SER A 66 -16.53 12.92 -10.55
N GLU A 67 -15.80 11.85 -10.22
CA GLU A 67 -16.37 10.61 -9.70
C GLU A 67 -16.94 10.80 -8.29
N TRP A 68 -16.28 11.57 -7.44
CA TRP A 68 -16.79 11.89 -6.10
C TRP A 68 -18.09 12.69 -6.17
N GLN A 69 -18.15 13.72 -7.00
CA GLN A 69 -19.39 14.48 -7.22
C GLN A 69 -20.51 13.61 -7.77
N ALA A 70 -20.21 12.68 -8.69
CA ALA A 70 -21.19 11.73 -9.21
C ALA A 70 -21.74 10.78 -8.14
N ASN A 71 -20.93 10.46 -7.13
CA ASN A 71 -21.34 9.67 -5.97
C ASN A 71 -22.04 10.51 -4.88
N GLY A 72 -22.24 11.81 -5.11
CA GLY A 72 -22.93 12.71 -4.19
C GLY A 72 -22.03 13.26 -3.08
N PHE A 73 -20.71 13.17 -3.22
CA PHE A 73 -19.83 13.92 -2.33
C PHE A 73 -19.95 15.42 -2.63
N PRO A 74 -19.97 16.26 -1.58
CA PRO A 74 -20.08 17.71 -1.72
C PRO A 74 -18.92 18.29 -2.54
N ARG A 75 -19.25 19.23 -3.41
CA ARG A 75 -18.32 19.90 -4.33
C ARG A 75 -17.52 21.01 -3.65
N SER A 76 -18.11 21.66 -2.64
CA SER A 76 -17.54 22.83 -1.98
C SER A 76 -17.77 22.78 -0.47
N GLN A 77 -17.05 23.64 0.26
CA GLN A 77 -17.25 23.81 1.70
C GLN A 77 -18.69 24.24 2.04
N GLN A 78 -19.35 25.00 1.17
CA GLN A 78 -20.74 25.42 1.36
C GLN A 78 -21.70 24.22 1.30
N GLU A 79 -21.50 23.32 0.32
CA GLU A 79 -22.32 22.10 0.21
C GLU A 79 -22.06 21.15 1.39
N LEU A 80 -20.82 21.10 1.91
CA LEU A 80 -20.48 20.40 3.15
C LEU A 80 -21.26 20.96 4.35
N ASP A 81 -21.24 22.28 4.52
CA ASP A 81 -21.94 22.97 5.62
C ASP A 81 -23.46 22.84 5.54
N GLU A 82 -24.01 22.58 4.35
CA GLU A 82 -25.44 22.26 4.14
C GLU A 82 -25.79 20.81 4.50
N LEU A 83 -24.89 19.86 4.27
CA LEU A 83 -25.08 18.45 4.65
C LEU A 83 -24.98 18.22 6.16
N ASP A 84 -24.21 19.05 6.87
CA ASP A 84 -24.03 18.96 8.32
C ASP A 84 -25.19 19.58 9.13
N LYS A 85 -26.16 20.24 8.48
CA LYS A 85 -27.35 20.87 9.12
C LYS A 85 -28.58 19.97 9.13
#